data_AF-A0AAE9NR08-F1
#
_entry.id   AF-A0AAE9NR08-F1
#
_cell.length_a   1.000
_cell.length_b   1.000
_cell.length_c   1.000
_cell.angle_alpha   90.00
_cell.angle_beta   90.00
_cell.angle_gamma   90.00
#
_symmetry.space_group_name_H-M   'P 1'
#
loop_
_entity.id
_entity.type
_entity.pdbx_description
1 polymer ?
#
loop_
_entity_poly.entity_id
_entity_poly.type
_entity_poly.pdbx_seq_one_letter_code
_entity_poly.pdbx_strand_id
1 'polypeptide(L)'
;MKITLAVAMVFAVTLLSFSTPSMAKNSRISDEQIKEKIIQASISAYSGNCPCPYNSARNGSQCGKRSAWSRAGGYSPICYKGDVSRKMIDDWKMKNGNK
;
A
#
# COMPACT_ATOMS: atom_id res chain seq x y z
N MET A 1 27.26 -40.74 -33.11
CA MET A 1 26.32 -39.66 -33.48
C MET A 1 24.82 -40.00 -33.31
N LYS A 2 24.46 -41.03 -32.51
CA LYS A 2 23.04 -41.30 -32.17
C LYS A 2 22.69 -40.96 -30.72
N ILE A 3 23.68 -40.97 -29.84
CA ILE A 3 23.53 -40.68 -28.40
C ILE A 3 23.40 -39.16 -28.15
N THR A 4 23.98 -38.33 -29.01
CA THR A 4 23.94 -36.85 -28.90
C THR A 4 22.57 -36.24 -29.24
N LEU A 5 21.78 -36.88 -30.11
CA LEU A 5 20.41 -36.44 -30.44
C LEU A 5 19.41 -36.74 -29.31
N ALA A 6 19.59 -37.83 -28.57
CA ALA A 6 18.71 -38.19 -27.46
C ALA A 6 18.85 -37.24 -26.27
N VAL A 7 20.07 -36.77 -25.97
CA VAL A 7 20.34 -35.87 -24.84
C VAL A 7 19.77 -34.46 -25.08
N ALA A 8 19.73 -34.00 -26.34
CA ALA A 8 19.11 -32.72 -26.70
C ALA A 8 17.56 -32.74 -26.58
N MET A 9 16.93 -33.90 -26.81
CA MET A 9 15.47 -34.04 -26.65
C MET A 9 15.02 -34.08 -25.18
N VAL A 10 15.85 -34.56 -24.27
CA VAL A 10 15.51 -34.63 -22.83
C VAL A 10 15.59 -33.24 -22.16
N PHE A 11 16.46 -32.35 -22.63
CA PHE A 11 16.57 -30.97 -22.11
C PHE A 11 15.43 -30.04 -22.56
N ALA A 12 14.73 -30.36 -23.67
CA ALA A 12 13.62 -29.55 -24.15
C ALA A 12 12.29 -29.87 -23.42
N VAL A 13 12.16 -31.05 -22.81
CA VAL A 13 10.91 -31.51 -22.16
C VAL A 13 10.83 -31.07 -20.69
N THR A 14 11.95 -30.76 -20.04
CA THR A 14 11.98 -30.32 -18.63
C THR A 14 11.66 -28.84 -18.42
N LEU A 15 11.56 -28.05 -19.50
CA LEU A 15 11.22 -26.62 -19.46
C LEU A 15 9.70 -26.34 -19.53
N LEU A 16 8.86 -27.37 -19.71
CA LEU A 16 7.41 -27.22 -19.93
C LEU A 16 6.52 -27.43 -18.69
N SER A 17 7.09 -27.65 -17.50
CA SER A 17 6.30 -28.13 -16.34
C SER A 17 6.37 -27.29 -15.07
N PHE A 18 6.89 -26.06 -15.09
CA PHE A 18 6.74 -25.15 -13.95
C PHE A 18 5.39 -24.43 -13.99
N SER A 19 4.32 -25.21 -13.85
CA SER A 19 2.97 -24.70 -13.57
C SER A 19 2.96 -24.15 -12.14
N THR A 20 3.36 -22.89 -11.96
CA THR A 20 3.19 -22.24 -10.65
C THR A 20 1.68 -22.19 -10.33
N PRO A 21 1.23 -22.75 -9.19
CA PRO A 21 -0.14 -22.52 -8.76
C PRO A 21 -0.25 -21.03 -8.42
N SER A 22 -0.89 -20.27 -9.30
CA SER A 22 -1.31 -18.90 -9.00
C SER A 22 -2.35 -18.95 -7.88
N MET A 23 -1.88 -18.89 -6.63
CA MET A 23 -2.77 -18.68 -5.50
C MET A 23 -3.33 -17.25 -5.64
N ALA A 24 -4.50 -17.13 -6.25
CA ALA A 24 -5.32 -15.95 -6.20
C ALA A 24 -5.75 -15.75 -4.73
N LYS A 25 -4.90 -15.07 -3.96
CA LYS A 25 -5.13 -14.75 -2.56
C LYS A 25 -6.30 -13.79 -2.51
N ASN A 26 -7.51 -14.30 -2.27
CA ASN A 26 -8.70 -13.48 -2.00
C ASN A 26 -8.49 -12.75 -0.66
N SER A 27 -7.68 -11.70 -0.73
CA SER A 27 -7.21 -10.95 0.41
C SER A 27 -8.22 -9.85 0.65
N ARG A 28 -9.32 -10.17 1.34
CA ARG A 28 -10.20 -9.13 1.87
C ARG A 28 -9.36 -8.26 2.80
N ILE A 29 -9.28 -6.97 2.46
CA ILE A 29 -8.49 -6.00 3.23
C ILE A 29 -9.21 -5.71 4.54
N SER A 30 -8.49 -5.74 5.66
CA SER A 30 -9.08 -5.45 6.97
C SER A 30 -9.34 -3.96 7.16
N ASP A 31 -10.23 -3.61 8.08
CA ASP A 31 -10.49 -2.20 8.44
C ASP A 31 -9.22 -1.48 8.89
N GLU A 32 -8.31 -2.19 9.56
CA GLU A 32 -7.01 -1.64 9.98
C GLU A 32 -6.12 -1.28 8.78
N GLN A 33 -6.08 -2.15 7.78
CA GLN A 33 -5.36 -1.86 6.54
C GLN A 33 -6.05 -0.74 5.76
N ILE A 34 -7.38 -0.65 5.78
CA ILE A 34 -8.12 0.45 5.14
C ILE A 34 -7.78 1.78 5.80
N LYS A 35 -7.73 1.85 7.14
CA LYS A 35 -7.30 3.05 7.86
C LYS A 35 -5.92 3.51 7.41
N GLU A 36 -4.97 2.59 7.27
CA GLU A 36 -3.63 2.89 6.77
C GLU A 36 -3.64 3.42 5.34
N LYS A 37 -4.45 2.84 4.44
CA LYS A 37 -4.62 3.36 3.07
C LYS A 37 -5.20 4.77 3.05
N ILE A 38 -6.17 5.06 3.91
CA ILE A 38 -6.79 6.39 4.03
C ILE A 38 -5.78 7.42 4.54
N ILE A 39 -5.04 7.10 5.61
CA ILE A 39 -3.98 7.97 6.15
C ILE A 39 -2.93 8.25 5.08
N GLN A 40 -2.46 7.20 4.39
CA GLN A 40 -1.49 7.33 3.32
C GLN A 40 -2.00 8.23 2.19
N ALA A 41 -3.24 8.05 1.76
CA ALA A 41 -3.85 8.89 0.73
C ALA A 41 -3.93 10.36 1.18
N SER A 42 -4.29 10.61 2.45
CA SER A 42 -4.34 11.97 2.99
C SER A 42 -2.97 12.64 3.04
N ILE A 43 -1.91 11.89 3.41
CA ILE A 43 -0.54 12.40 3.44
C ILE A 43 -0.05 12.69 2.02
N SER A 44 -0.29 11.77 1.08
CA SER A 44 0.13 11.91 -0.32
C SER A 44 -0.59 13.03 -1.06
N ALA A 45 -1.83 13.35 -0.68
CA ALA A 45 -2.58 14.47 -1.25
C ALA A 45 -2.10 15.85 -0.77
N TYR A 46 -1.31 15.91 0.31
CA TYR A 46 -0.84 17.17 0.87
C TYR A 46 0.38 17.70 0.10
N SER A 47 0.27 18.89 -0.49
CA SER A 47 1.31 19.50 -1.33
C SER A 47 2.46 20.16 -0.55
N GLY A 48 2.33 20.28 0.77
CA GLY A 48 3.28 20.94 1.64
C GLY A 48 4.25 20.01 2.35
N ASN A 49 5.23 20.60 3.02
CA ASN A 49 6.05 19.89 3.99
C ASN A 49 5.30 19.76 5.32
N CYS A 50 5.55 18.68 6.06
CA CYS A 50 4.93 18.44 7.37
C CYS A 50 3.39 18.30 7.38
N PRO A 51 2.80 17.32 6.68
CA PRO A 51 1.39 17.00 6.87
C PRO A 51 1.09 16.54 8.30
N CYS A 52 1.81 15.53 8.80
CA CYS A 52 1.57 14.92 10.12
C CYS A 52 2.73 15.16 11.11
N PRO A 53 2.47 15.05 12.44
CA PRO A 53 3.49 15.32 13.45
C PRO A 53 4.73 14.43 13.35
N TYR A 54 4.53 13.18 12.93
CA TYR A 54 5.59 12.17 12.80
C TYR A 54 6.35 12.23 11.48
N ASN A 55 5.93 13.04 10.51
CA ASN A 55 6.71 13.24 9.29
C ASN A 55 8.02 13.98 9.60
N SER A 56 9.02 13.78 8.75
CA SER A 56 10.27 14.53 8.80
C SER A 56 10.15 15.82 7.99
N ALA A 57 10.73 16.88 8.54
CA ALA A 57 10.96 18.13 7.83
C ALA A 57 12.18 18.02 6.91
N ARG A 58 12.38 19.02 6.04
CA ARG A 58 13.51 19.08 5.08
C ARG A 58 14.90 18.95 5.71
N ASN A 59 15.05 19.35 6.96
CA ASN A 59 16.29 19.24 7.72
C ASN A 59 16.40 17.93 8.54
N GLY A 60 15.53 16.95 8.30
CA GLY A 60 15.52 15.65 8.99
C GLY A 60 14.85 15.66 10.37
N SER A 61 14.57 16.81 10.96
CA SER A 61 13.84 16.89 12.25
C SER A 61 12.38 16.47 12.12
N GLN A 62 11.77 15.94 13.20
CA GLN A 62 10.33 15.68 13.21
C GLN A 62 9.52 16.98 13.11
N CYS A 63 8.41 16.93 12.39
CA CYS A 63 7.52 18.07 12.21
C CYS A 63 6.88 18.51 13.54
N GLY A 64 6.40 17.55 14.33
CA GLY A 64 5.77 17.78 15.63
C GLY A 64 4.65 18.83 15.54
N LYS A 65 4.70 19.83 16.42
CA LYS A 65 3.74 20.95 16.48
C LYS A 65 3.71 21.83 15.23
N ARG A 66 4.71 21.72 14.34
CA ARG A 66 4.73 22.44 13.06
C ARG A 66 3.92 21.73 11.97
N SER A 67 3.40 20.53 12.22
CA SER A 67 2.60 19.83 11.22
C SER A 67 1.27 20.54 10.94
N ALA A 68 0.72 20.33 9.74
CA ALA A 68 -0.60 20.85 9.37
C ALA A 68 -1.68 20.30 10.31
N TRP A 69 -1.60 19.02 10.68
CA TRP A 69 -2.49 18.40 11.67
C TRP A 69 -2.44 19.08 13.04
N SER A 70 -1.26 19.52 13.50
CA SER A 70 -1.12 20.18 14.81
C SER A 70 -1.47 21.67 14.82
N ARG A 71 -1.51 22.34 13.67
CA ARG A 71 -1.74 23.78 13.57
C ARG A 71 -3.24 24.08 13.51
N ALA A 72 -3.69 25.06 14.29
CA ALA A 72 -5.07 25.53 14.22
C ALA A 72 -5.33 26.35 12.94
N GLY A 73 -6.48 26.12 12.29
CA GLY A 73 -7.02 27.02 11.25
C GLY A 73 -6.55 26.80 9.81
N GLY A 74 -6.22 25.57 9.40
CA GLY A 74 -5.81 25.25 8.02
C GLY A 74 -6.27 23.88 7.55
N TYR A 75 -5.63 23.37 6.49
CA TYR A 75 -5.83 22.00 6.01
C TYR A 75 -5.47 20.99 7.10
N SER A 76 -6.41 20.12 7.47
CA SER A 76 -6.23 19.09 8.50
C SER A 76 -6.10 17.71 7.85
N PRO A 77 -4.88 17.27 7.49
CA PRO A 77 -4.68 15.92 6.96
C PRO A 77 -5.04 14.89 8.02
N ILE A 78 -5.29 13.65 7.60
CA ILE A 78 -5.58 12.53 8.47
C ILE A 78 -4.27 11.81 8.77
N CYS A 79 -3.93 11.70 10.05
CA CYS A 79 -2.61 11.27 10.49
C CYS A 79 -2.65 10.03 11.37
N TYR A 80 -3.75 9.83 12.10
CA TYR A 80 -3.86 8.71 13.04
C TYR A 80 -5.06 7.82 12.71
N LYS A 81 -4.99 6.56 13.15
CA LYS A 81 -6.11 5.62 13.01
C LYS A 81 -7.39 6.12 13.68
N GLY A 82 -7.26 6.90 14.75
CA GLY A 82 -8.39 7.54 15.44
C GLY A 82 -9.04 8.66 14.64
N ASP A 83 -8.33 9.26 13.68
CA ASP A 83 -8.87 10.30 12.79
C ASP A 83 -9.76 9.69 11.69
N VAL A 84 -9.71 8.36 11.50
CA VAL A 84 -10.46 7.65 10.47
C VAL A 84 -11.81 7.19 11.02
N SER A 85 -12.88 7.84 10.57
CA SER A 85 -14.24 7.47 10.94
C SER A 85 -14.71 6.18 10.25
N ARG A 86 -15.77 5.55 10.80
CA ARG A 86 -16.38 4.37 10.18
C ARG A 86 -16.89 4.66 8.77
N LYS A 87 -17.52 5.82 8.58
CA LYS A 87 -18.00 6.27 7.28
C LYS A 87 -16.90 6.29 6.22
N MET A 88 -15.69 6.72 6.59
CA MET A 88 -14.57 6.76 5.65
C MET A 88 -14.10 5.36 5.22
N ILE A 89 -14.14 4.40 6.15
CA ILE A 89 -13.83 2.99 5.86
C ILE A 89 -14.86 2.43 4.88
N ASP A 90 -16.15 2.67 5.15
CA ASP A 90 -17.24 2.19 4.29
C ASP A 90 -17.18 2.86 2.90
N ASP A 91 -16.91 4.17 2.83
CA ASP A 91 -16.71 4.90 1.58
C ASP A 91 -15.52 4.34 0.78
N TRP A 92 -14.43 3.99 1.46
CA TRP A 92 -13.27 3.34 0.83
C TRP A 92 -13.63 1.97 0.27
N LYS A 93 -14.36 1.14 1.03
CA LYS A 93 -14.82 -0.19 0.62
C LYS A 93 -15.70 -0.14 -0.62
N MET A 94 -16.66 0.80 -0.63
CA MET A 94 -17.54 1.03 -1.78
C MET A 94 -16.75 1.42 -3.04
N LYS A 95 -15.76 2.32 -2.91
CA LYS A 95 -14.93 2.77 -4.03
C LYS A 95 -14.00 1.67 -4.59
N ASN A 96 -13.53 0.75 -3.74
CA ASN A 96 -12.54 -0.25 -4.10
C ASN A 96 -13.13 -1.66 -4.33
N GLY A 97 -14.46 -1.79 -4.38
CA GLY A 97 -15.13 -3.08 -4.59
C GLY A 97 -14.93 -4.09 -3.45
N ASN A 98 -14.46 -3.65 -2.28
CA ASN A 98 -14.18 -4.48 -1.12
C ASN A 98 -15.42 -4.49 -0.21
N LYS A 99 -16.47 -5.20 -0.63
CA LYS A 99 -17.70 -5.37 0.15
C LYS A 99 -17.55 -6.45 1.23
#